data_AF-A0A8S7U628-F1
#
_entry.id   AF-A0A8S7U628-F1
#
_cell.length_a   1.000
_cell.length_b   1.000
_cell.length_c   1.000
_cell.angle_alpha   90.00
_cell.angle_beta   90.00
_cell.angle_gamma   90.00
#
_symmetry.space_group_name_H-M   'P 1'
#
loop_
_entity.id
_entity.type
_entity.pdbx_description
1 polymer ?
#
loop_
_entity_poly.entity_id
_entity_poly.type
_entity_poly.pdbx_seq_one_letter_code
_entity_poly.pdbx_strand_id
1 'polypeptide(L)' 'MANRKQHRTIAERRHIQTEIDRRLTRAAHIAFIMQSNTLHRLNSTISADYCAAVFSYLAEDLLSLQDLIQQQNKLH' A
#
# COMPACT_ATOMS: atom_id res chain seq x y z
N MET A 1 4.53 -32.39 15.70
CA MET A 1 4.09 -30.99 15.93
C MET A 1 4.92 -29.95 15.16
N ALA A 2 6.20 -30.19 14.87
CA ALA A 2 7.08 -29.25 14.15
C ALA A 2 6.59 -28.82 12.76
N ASN A 3 6.08 -29.77 11.95
CA ASN A 3 5.63 -29.48 10.57
C ASN A 3 4.41 -28.53 10.51
N ARG A 4 3.52 -28.58 11.52
CA ARG A 4 2.37 -27.65 11.64
C ARG A 4 2.81 -26.22 11.95
N LYS A 5 3.88 -26.04 12.75
CA LYS A 5 4.43 -24.72 13.08
C LYS A 5 5.07 -24.07 11.85
N GLN A 6 5.89 -24.83 11.11
CA GLN A 6 6.50 -24.35 9.87
C GLN A 6 5.46 -23.96 8.81
N HIS A 7 4.40 -24.77 8.63
CA HIS A 7 3.31 -24.43 7.70
C HIS A 7 2.60 -23.13 8.07
N ARG A 8 2.35 -22.89 9.37
CA ARG A 8 1.74 -21.63 9.83
C ARG A 8 2.64 -20.42 9.54
N THR A 9 3.93 -20.52 9.84
CA THR A 9 4.90 -19.45 9.54
C THR A 9 4.97 -19.15 8.05
N ILE A 10 4.93 -20.16 7.18
CA ILE A 10 4.92 -19.96 5.72
C ILE A 10 3.63 -19.28 5.26
N ALA A 11 2.47 -19.69 5.81
CA ALA A 11 1.18 -19.08 5.49
C ALA A 11 1.12 -17.61 5.94
N GLU A 12 1.61 -17.30 7.14
CA GLU A 12 1.73 -15.94 7.67
C GLU A 12 2.64 -15.06 6.81
N ARG A 13 3.81 -15.57 6.41
CA ARG A 13 4.73 -14.86 5.50
C ARG A 13 4.07 -14.56 4.14
N ARG A 14 3.38 -15.54 3.56
CA ARG A 14 2.66 -15.35 2.29
C ARG A 14 1.54 -14.33 2.42
N HIS A 15 0.79 -14.37 3.51
CA HIS A 15 -0.28 -13.40 3.76
C HIS A 15 0.25 -11.97 3.84
N ILE A 16 1.34 -11.75 4.58
CA ILE A 16 1.97 -10.43 4.70
C ILE A 16 2.49 -9.95 3.33
N GLN A 17 3.15 -10.81 2.56
CA GLN A 17 3.62 -10.44 1.21
C GLN A 17 2.45 -10.03 0.30
N THR A 18 1.35 -10.81 0.30
CA THR A 18 0.16 -10.47 -0.48
C THR A 18 -0.42 -9.11 -0.10
N GLU A 19 -0.44 -8.78 1.19
CA GLU A 19 -0.95 -7.48 1.64
C GLU A 19 0.00 -6.32 1.26
N ILE A 20 1.32 -6.53 1.29
CA ILE A 20 2.30 -5.57 0.77
C ILE A 20 2.06 -5.31 -0.72
N ASP A 21 1.98 -6.36 -1.54
CA ASP A 21 1.80 -6.25 -2.99
C ASP A 21 0.48 -5.55 -3.34
N ARG A 22 -0.58 -5.89 -2.62
CA ARG A 22 -1.91 -5.27 -2.76
C ARG A 22 -1.86 -3.77 -2.49
N ARG A 23 -1.18 -3.33 -1.43
CA ARG A 23 -1.07 -1.90 -1.07
C ARG A 23 -0.20 -1.12 -2.05
N LEU A 24 0.93 -1.69 -2.48
CA LEU A 24 1.76 -1.09 -3.53
C LEU A 24 0.99 -0.92 -4.85
N THR A 25 0.23 -1.95 -5.25
CA THR A 25 -0.63 -1.88 -6.44
C THR A 25 -1.67 -0.76 -6.33
N ARG A 26 -2.29 -0.63 -5.15
CA ARG A 26 -3.27 0.44 -4.89
C ARG A 26 -2.63 1.83 -4.94
N ALA A 27 -1.46 2.01 -4.34
CA ALA A 27 -0.74 3.28 -4.38
C ALA A 27 -0.37 3.68 -5.83
N ALA A 28 0.10 2.72 -6.63
CA ALA A 28 0.39 2.93 -8.05
C ALA A 28 -0.87 3.34 -8.83
N HIS A 29 -2.01 2.70 -8.56
CA HIS A 29 -3.27 3.04 -9.22
C HIS A 29 -3.76 4.45 -8.85
N ILE A 30 -3.64 4.86 -7.58
CA ILE A 30 -3.97 6.22 -7.12
C ILE A 30 -3.08 7.26 -7.81
N ALA A 31 -1.77 7.01 -7.88
CA ALA A 31 -0.83 7.90 -8.55
C ALA A 31 -1.17 8.07 -10.04
N PHE A 32 -1.54 6.97 -10.73
CA PHE A 32 -1.98 7.00 -12.11
C PHE A 32 -3.25 7.84 -12.32
N ILE A 33 -4.23 7.71 -11.42
CA ILE A 33 -5.47 8.51 -11.45
C ILE A 33 -5.16 9.99 -11.21
N MET A 34 -4.31 10.31 -10.23
CA MET A 34 -3.90 11.71 -9.97
C MET A 34 -3.20 12.33 -11.18
N GLN A 35 -2.29 11.58 -11.82
CA GLN A 35 -1.60 12.03 -13.03
C GLN A 35 -2.61 12.29 -14.16
N SER A 36 -3.53 11.35 -14.39
CA SER A 36 -4.58 11.47 -15.41
C SER A 36 -5.48 12.68 -15.15
N ASN A 37 -5.89 12.90 -13.90
CA ASN A 37 -6.68 14.07 -13.50
C ASN A 37 -5.93 15.38 -13.73
N THR A 38 -4.62 15.39 -13.49
CA THR A 38 -3.77 16.56 -13.73
C THR A 38 -3.66 16.87 -15.22
N LEU A 39 -3.45 15.84 -16.05
CA LEU A 39 -3.34 15.98 -17.50
C LEU A 39 -4.67 16.35 -18.17
N HIS A 40 -5.81 15.82 -17.70
CA HIS A 40 -7.12 16.10 -18.29
C HIS A 40 -7.66 17.50 -17.90
N ARG A 41 -7.16 18.08 -16.81
CA ARG A 41 -7.66 19.36 -16.29
C ARG A 41 -6.78 20.57 -16.65
N LEU A 42 -6.27 20.61 -17.88
CA LEU A 42 -5.43 21.71 -18.41
C LEU A 42 -6.01 23.13 -18.16
N ASN A 43 -7.33 23.28 -17.97
CA ASN A 43 -8.01 24.57 -17.72
C ASN A 43 -8.73 24.68 -16.36
N SER A 44 -8.60 23.72 -15.45
CA SER A 44 -9.28 23.77 -14.14
C SER A 44 -8.41 23.23 -13.01
N THR A 45 -8.22 23.99 -11.95
CA THR A 45 -7.35 23.58 -10.83
C THR A 45 -7.90 22.32 -10.15
N ILE A 46 -7.03 21.36 -9.82
CA ILE A 46 -7.38 20.27 -8.90
C ILE A 46 -7.61 20.90 -7.52
N SER A 47 -8.71 20.53 -6.85
CA SER A 47 -9.01 21.05 -5.51
C SER A 47 -7.88 20.71 -4.53
N ALA A 48 -7.43 21.71 -3.76
CA ALA A 48 -6.43 21.51 -2.71
C ALA A 48 -6.90 20.47 -1.68
N ASP A 49 -8.20 20.44 -1.35
CA ASP A 49 -8.78 19.48 -0.43
C ASP A 49 -8.71 18.04 -0.97
N TYR A 50 -8.90 17.87 -2.28
CA TYR A 50 -8.75 16.57 -2.93
C TYR A 50 -7.29 16.09 -2.89
N CYS A 51 -6.34 16.98 -3.19
CA CYS A 51 -4.92 16.66 -3.08
C CYS A 51 -4.53 16.29 -1.64
N ALA A 52 -4.97 17.07 -0.66
CA ALA A 52 -4.73 16.81 0.76
C ALA A 52 -5.28 15.44 1.17
N ALA A 53 -6.52 15.13 0.81
CA ALA A 53 -7.14 13.84 1.11
C ALA A 53 -6.36 12.66 0.51
N VAL A 54 -5.93 12.76 -0.75
CA VAL A 54 -5.17 11.68 -1.40
C VAL A 54 -3.80 11.52 -0.76
N PHE A 55 -3.10 12.62 -0.46
CA PHE A 55 -1.79 12.54 0.20
C PHE A 55 -1.88 12.00 1.62
N SER A 56 -2.88 12.40 2.40
CA SER A 56 -3.12 11.84 3.74
C SER A 56 -3.36 10.33 3.68
N TYR A 57 -4.21 9.88 2.75
CA TYR A 57 -4.46 8.46 2.55
C TYR A 57 -3.18 7.68 2.19
N LEU A 58 -2.37 8.19 1.26
CA LEU A 58 -1.11 7.56 0.87
C LEU A 58 -0.08 7.54 2.01
N ALA A 59 -0.03 8.60 2.83
CA ALA A 59 0.85 8.66 3.99
C ALA A 59 0.49 7.61 5.05
N GLU A 60 -0.79 7.45 5.35
CA GLU A 60 -1.29 6.40 6.26
C GLU A 60 -1.02 4.99 5.70
N ASP A 61 -1.17 4.81 4.38
CA ASP A 61 -0.89 3.52 3.74
C ASP A 61 0.61 3.18 3.77
N LEU A 62 1.49 4.18 3.62
CA LEU A 62 2.93 4.03 3.75
C LEU A 62 3.36 3.62 5.17
N LEU A 63 2.77 4.22 6.21
CA LEU A 63 3.02 3.83 7.60
C LEU A 63 2.63 2.37 7.84
N SER A 64 1.45 1.98 7.37
CA SER A 64 0.98 0.61 7.48
C SER A 64 1.84 -0.39 6.69
N LEU A 65 2.36 0.01 5.52
CA LEU A 65 3.30 -0.79 4.73
C LEU A 65 4.62 -1.01 5.46
N GLN A 66 5.13 0.02 6.15
CA GLN A 66 6.33 -0.10 6.95
C GLN A 66 6.15 -1.12 8.07
N ASP A 67 5.00 -1.10 8.75
CA ASP A 67 4.67 -2.10 9.79
C ASP A 67 4.62 -3.52 9.23
N LEU A 68 4.02 -3.71 8.05
CA LEU A 68 3.96 -5.02 7.38
C LEU A 68 5.36 -5.54 7.00
N ILE A 69 6.23 -4.68 6.47
CA ILE A 69 7.62 -5.04 6.13
C ILE A 69 8.38 -5.42 7.40
N GLN A 70 8.20 -4.67 8.50
CA GLN A 70 8.81 -5.01 9.79
C GLN A 70 8.29 -6.35 10.34
N GLN A 71 7.00 -6.64 10.20
CA GLN A 71 6.42 -7.94 10.58
C GLN A 71 7.01 -9.07 9.74
N GLN A 72 7.17 -8.88 8.43
CA GLN A 72 7.79 -9.86 7.55
C GLN A 72 9.25 -10.15 7.95
N ASN A 73 10.02 -9.12 8.27
CA ASN A 73 11.41 -9.27 8.71
C ASN A 73 11.54 -10.01 10.05
N LYS A 74 10.56 -9.88 10.95
CA LYS A 74 10.52 -10.62 12.22
C LYS A 74 10.18 -12.10 12.06
N LEU A 75 9.60 -12.49 10.92
CA LEU A 75 9.29 -13.87 10.62
C LEU A 75 10.48 -14.64 10.06
N HIS A 76 11.60 -13.99 9.73
CA HIS A 76 12.88 -14.60 9.30
C HIS A 76 13.66 -15.15 10.49
#